data_AF-A0A9Y2IMG7-F1
#
_entry.id   AF-A0A9Y2IMG7-F1
#
_cell.length_a   1.000
_cell.length_b   1.000
_cell.length_c   1.000
_cell.angle_alpha   90.00
_cell.angle_beta   90.00
_cell.angle_gamma   90.00
#
_symmetry.space_group_name_H-M   'P 1'
#
loop_
_entity.id
_entity.type
_entity.pdbx_description
1 polymer ?
#
loop_
_entity_poly.entity_id
_entity_poly.type
_entity_poly.pdbx_seq_one_letter_code
_entity_poly.pdbx_strand_id
1 'polypeptide(L)'
;MTSIVHLLDGACTAILDGYHDGRKHPAELHVSDSAFATISRLKQVEVSRGNPLMLLDLVVVADPSLRGEATTVTWQRNPGQEQQC
;
A
#
# COMPACT_ATOMS: atom_id res chain seq x y z
N MET A 1 -7.01 19.64 1.69
CA MET A 1 -7.64 18.68 0.77
C MET A 1 -6.55 17.67 0.42
N THR A 2 -6.67 16.41 0.84
CA THR A 2 -5.66 15.39 0.56
C THR A 2 -5.64 15.09 -0.94
N SER A 3 -4.51 15.24 -1.63
CA SER A 3 -4.40 14.83 -3.02
C SER A 3 -4.22 13.32 -3.05
N ILE A 4 -5.26 12.61 -3.50
CA ILE A 4 -5.21 11.16 -3.67
C ILE A 4 -4.07 10.73 -4.61
N VAL A 5 -3.71 11.59 -5.57
CA VAL A 5 -2.61 11.35 -6.51
C VAL A 5 -1.27 11.35 -5.77
N HIS A 6 -0.99 12.34 -4.93
CA HIS A 6 0.25 12.39 -4.15
C HIS A 6 0.36 11.23 -3.17
N LEU A 7 -0.76 10.84 -2.56
CA LEU A 7 -0.79 9.70 -1.66
C LEU A 7 -0.39 8.41 -2.39
N LEU A 8 -1.01 8.15 -3.55
CA LEU A 8 -0.71 6.98 -4.37
C LEU A 8 0.72 7.02 -4.91
N ASP A 9 1.21 8.19 -5.29
CA ASP A 9 2.61 8.40 -5.72
C ASP A 9 3.61 8.05 -4.61
N GLY A 10 3.37 8.50 -3.38
CA GLY A 10 4.19 8.15 -2.22
C GLY A 10 4.15 6.66 -1.91
N ALA A 11 2.98 6.02 -2.00
CA ALA A 11 2.85 4.57 -1.85
C ALA A 11 3.63 3.80 -2.93
N CYS A 12 3.52 4.22 -4.19
CA CYS A 12 4.28 3.63 -5.31
C CYS A 12 5.79 3.77 -5.10
N THR A 13 6.25 4.95 -4.68
CA THR A 13 7.67 5.20 -4.39
C THR A 13 8.18 4.27 -3.29
N ALA A 14 7.46 4.16 -2.17
CA ALA A 14 7.83 3.26 -1.07
C ALA A 14 7.87 1.78 -1.50
N ILE A 15 6.98 1.36 -2.41
CA ILE A 15 6.97 0.01 -2.99
C ILE A 15 8.20 -0.18 -3.90
N LEU A 16 8.49 0.76 -4.78
CA LEU A 16 9.64 0.69 -5.68
C LEU A 16 10.96 0.66 -4.91
N ASP A 17 11.08 1.49 -3.87
CA ASP A 17 12.25 1.50 -2.98
C ASP A 17 12.40 0.17 -2.24
N GLY A 18 11.31 -0.40 -1.73
CA GLY A 18 11.37 -1.71 -1.09
C GLY A 18 11.77 -2.84 -2.04
N TYR A 19 11.36 -2.80 -3.31
CA TYR A 19 11.87 -3.71 -4.33
C TYR A 19 13.37 -3.51 -4.58
N HIS A 20 13.83 -2.26 -4.64
CA HIS A 20 15.25 -1.93 -4.76
C HIS A 20 16.06 -2.48 -3.57
N ASP A 21 15.50 -2.45 -2.36
CA ASP A 21 16.10 -3.01 -1.14
C ASP A 21 15.98 -4.55 -1.03
N GLY A 22 15.45 -5.23 -2.05
CA GLY A 22 15.34 -6.69 -2.09
C GLY A 22 14.13 -7.29 -1.35
N ARG A 23 13.17 -6.46 -0.93
CA ARG A 23 11.86 -6.93 -0.44
C ARG A 23 11.03 -7.40 -1.62
N LYS A 24 10.27 -8.49 -1.49
CA LYS A 24 9.62 -9.15 -2.65
C LYS A 24 8.11 -9.03 -2.69
N HIS A 25 7.45 -8.93 -1.54
CA HIS A 25 5.99 -8.95 -1.48
C HIS A 25 5.49 -7.87 -0.51
N PRO A 26 4.99 -6.74 -1.01
CA PRO A 26 4.35 -5.75 -0.15
C PRO A 26 3.02 -6.34 0.35
N ALA A 27 2.70 -6.09 1.62
CA ALA A 27 1.58 -6.72 2.33
C ALA A 27 0.42 -5.74 2.53
N GLU A 28 0.70 -4.63 3.21
CA GLU A 28 -0.32 -3.68 3.60
C GLU A 28 0.11 -2.25 3.27
N LEU A 29 -0.86 -1.44 2.86
CA LEU A 29 -0.73 -0.01 2.69
C LEU A 29 -1.50 0.69 3.81
N HIS A 30 -0.76 1.33 4.71
CA HIS A 30 -1.27 2.10 5.83
C HIS A 30 -1.47 3.55 5.38
N VAL A 31 -2.67 4.09 5.61
CA VAL A 31 -3.08 5.43 5.18
C VAL A 31 -3.90 6.12 6.27
N SER A 32 -4.01 7.45 6.25
CA SER A 32 -4.90 8.15 7.18
C SER A 32 -6.37 7.74 7.01
N ASP A 33 -7.17 7.86 8.06
CA ASP A 33 -8.62 7.59 8.01
C ASP A 33 -9.34 8.32 6.87
N SER A 34 -8.97 9.58 6.64
CA SER A 34 -9.53 10.41 5.56
C SER A 34 -9.26 9.84 4.16
N ALA A 35 -8.10 9.20 3.97
CA ALA A 35 -7.70 8.59 2.71
C ALA A 35 -8.22 7.16 2.57
N PHE A 36 -8.35 6.44 3.68
CA PHE A 36 -8.80 5.05 3.71
C PHE A 36 -10.11 4.83 2.96
N ALA A 37 -11.12 5.67 3.22
CA ALA A 37 -12.42 5.56 2.56
C ALA A 37 -12.32 5.77 1.04
N THR A 38 -11.53 6.76 0.60
CA THR A 38 -11.33 7.05 -0.82
C THR A 38 -10.59 5.93 -1.54
N ILE A 39 -9.51 5.42 -0.95
CA ILE A 39 -8.69 4.35 -1.55
C ILE A 39 -9.47 3.03 -1.57
N SER A 40 -10.18 2.71 -0.49
CA SER A 40 -11.03 1.51 -0.43
C SER A 40 -12.12 1.55 -1.51
N ARG A 41 -12.71 2.72 -1.74
CA ARG A 41 -13.70 2.91 -2.82
C ARG A 41 -13.06 2.78 -4.20
N LEU A 42 -11.89 3.37 -4.43
CA LEU A 42 -11.16 3.22 -5.69
C LEU A 42 -10.81 1.75 -5.96
N LYS A 43 -10.31 1.05 -4.93
CA LYS A 43 -10.00 -0.38 -4.98
C LYS A 43 -11.22 -1.19 -5.45
N GLN A 44 -12.38 -0.99 -4.82
CA GLN A 44 -13.64 -1.65 -5.17
C GLN A 44 -14.09 -1.39 -6.61
N VAL A 45 -13.97 -0.15 -7.08
CA VAL A 45 -14.31 0.24 -8.47
C VAL A 45 -13.42 -0.48 -9.47
N GLU A 46 -12.11 -0.54 -9.21
CA GLU A 46 -11.15 -1.16 -10.11
C GLU A 46 -11.28 -2.69 -10.15
N VAL A 47 -11.55 -3.35 -9.00
CA VAL A 47 -11.94 -4.77 -8.96
C VAL A 47 -13.16 -5.01 -9.84
N SER A 48 -14.19 -4.17 -9.69
CA SER A 48 -15.46 -4.31 -10.44
C SER A 48 -15.27 -4.11 -11.94
N ARG A 49 -14.24 -3.36 -12.36
CA ARG A 49 -13.86 -3.15 -13.77
C ARG A 49 -12.99 -4.28 -14.32
N GLY A 50 -12.62 -5.25 -13.49
CA GLY A 50 -11.66 -6.31 -13.86
C GLY A 50 -10.26 -5.78 -14.13
N ASN A 51 -9.91 -4.59 -13.60
CA ASN A 51 -8.59 -4.01 -13.79
C ASN A 51 -7.63 -4.57 -12.73
N PRO A 52 -6.62 -5.36 -13.09
CA PRO A 52 -5.64 -5.90 -12.16
C PRO A 52 -4.61 -4.83 -11.78
N LEU A 53 -5.02 -3.75 -11.10
CA LEU A 53 -4.06 -2.81 -10.53
C LEU A 53 -3.29 -3.51 -9.39
N MET A 54 -1.96 -3.34 -9.34
CA MET A 54 -1.08 -3.92 -8.30
C MET A 54 -1.47 -3.51 -6.86
N LEU A 55 -2.23 -2.43 -6.68
CA LEU A 55 -2.83 -2.04 -5.40
C LEU A 55 -3.89 -3.04 -4.89
N LEU A 56 -4.36 -3.97 -5.73
CA LEU A 56 -5.39 -4.95 -5.36
C LEU A 56 -4.88 -6.03 -4.40
N ASP A 57 -3.62 -6.43 -4.52
CA ASP A 57 -3.00 -7.40 -3.62
C ASP A 57 -2.69 -6.81 -2.23
N LEU A 58 -2.52 -5.49 -2.14
CA LEU A 58 -2.28 -4.82 -0.88
C LEU A 58 -3.54 -4.72 -0.04
N VAL A 59 -3.44 -5.13 1.23
CA VAL A 59 -4.47 -4.82 2.21
C VAL A 59 -4.33 -3.33 2.57
N VAL A 60 -5.38 -2.54 2.33
CA VAL A 60 -5.39 -1.14 2.74
C VAL A 60 -5.84 -1.09 4.20
N VAL A 61 -5.09 -0.38 5.05
CA VAL A 61 -5.33 -0.28 6.49
C VAL A 61 -5.42 1.20 6.87
N ALA A 62 -6.42 1.56 7.67
CA ALA A 62 -6.50 2.87 8.28
C ALA A 62 -5.54 2.95 9.47
N ASP A 63 -4.60 3.88 9.43
CA ASP A 63 -3.67 4.17 10.51
C ASP A 63 -3.97 5.55 11.10
N PRO A 64 -4.48 5.62 12.36
CA PRO A 64 -4.83 6.87 13.03
C PRO A 64 -3.61 7.71 13.41
N SER A 65 -2.39 7.19 13.26
CA SER A 65 -1.13 7.91 13.47
C SER A 65 -0.73 8.74 12.26
N LEU A 66 -1.20 8.36 11.07
CA LEU A 66 -0.92 9.07 9.82
C LEU A 66 -1.81 10.31 9.65
N ARG A 67 -1.27 11.33 8.98
CA ARG A 67 -1.95 12.61 8.75
C ARG A 67 -1.79 13.02 7.29
N GLY A 68 -2.84 13.63 6.74
CA GLY A 68 -2.79 14.22 5.39
C GLY A 68 -2.58 13.18 4.30
N GLU A 69 -1.42 13.23 3.65
CA GLU A 69 -1.03 12.42 2.48
C GLU A 69 0.03 11.37 2.82
N ALA A 70 0.37 11.22 4.11
CA ALA A 70 1.37 10.25 4.55
C ALA A 70 0.88 8.80 4.34
N THR A 71 1.80 7.93 3.92
CA THR A 71 1.57 6.50 3.74
C THR A 71 2.71 5.68 4.34
N THR A 72 2.43 4.43 4.64
CA THR A 72 3.46 3.45 5.04
C THR A 72 3.13 2.10 4.42
N VAL A 73 4.15 1.37 3.98
CA VAL A 73 3.98 0.06 3.36
C VAL A 73 4.66 -1.00 4.22
N THR A 74 3.89 -1.99 4.65
CA THR A 74 4.42 -3.18 5.30
C THR A 74 4.71 -4.25 4.25
N TRP A 75 5.63 -5.16 4.57
CA TRP A 75 6.12 -6.17 3.64
C TRP A 75 5.97 -7.55 4.27
N GLN A 76 5.56 -8.54 3.48
CA GLN A 76 5.54 -9.92 3.93
C GLN A 76 6.98 -10.38 4.16
N ARG A 77 7.20 -11.22 5.17
CA ARG A 77 8.49 -11.90 5.33
C ARG A 77 8.75 -12.75 4.09
N ASN A 78 9.97 -12.67 3.56
CA ASN A 78 10.40 -13.57 2.50
C ASN A 78 10.32 -15.02 3.01
N PRO A 79 9.55 -15.93 2.37
CA PRO A 79 9.40 -17.32 2.82
C PRO A 79 10.70 -18.16 2.76
N GLY A 80 11.85 -17.55 2.44
CA GLY A 80 13.17 -18.17 2.42
C GLY A 80 14.15 -17.68 3.51
N GLN A 81 13.73 -16.81 4.43
CA GLN A 81 14.61 -16.34 5.52
C GLN A 81 14.40 -17.08 6.86
N GLU A 82 13.64 -18.18 6.89
CA GLU A 82 13.28 -18.85 8.14
C GLU A 82 14.19 -20.04 8.53
N GLN A 83 15.36 -20.24 7.91
CA GLN A 83 16.25 -21.39 8.24
C GLN A 83 17.76 -21.08 8.30
N GLN A 84 18.15 -19.93 8.85
CA GLN A 84 19.53 -19.72 9.31
C GLN A 84 19.53 -19.09 10.70
N CYS A 85 19.23 -19.92 11.70
CA CYS A 85 19.72 -19.79 13.07
C CYS A 85 20.00 -21.22 13.57
#